data_AF-A0A4Q8QGV4-F1
#
_entry.id   AF-A0A4Q8QGV4-F1
#
_cell.length_a   1.000
_cell.length_b   1.000
_cell.length_c   1.000
_cell.angle_alpha   90.00
_cell.angle_beta   90.00
_cell.angle_gamma   90.00
#
_symmetry.space_group_name_H-M   'P 1'
#
loop_
_entity.id
_entity.type
_entity.pdbx_description
1 polymer ?
#
loop_
_entity_poly.entity_id
_entity_poly.type
_entity_poly.pdbx_seq_one_letter_code
_entity_poly.pdbx_strand_id
1 'polypeptide(L)'
;MRKIIFSLALIASVSFVGCSSDDGEELDTRSCDLLGLVPATFVDNGDGTATVTIDGESENFDLEGTDFNTFADQICSGDLELDFGL
;
A
#
# COMPACT_ATOMS: atom_id res chain seq x y z
N MET A 1 -21.08 38.92 -4.34
CA MET A 1 -20.28 37.80 -4.88
C MET A 1 -18.81 38.09 -4.67
N ARG A 2 -18.03 37.02 -4.53
CA ARG A 2 -16.56 36.90 -4.58
C ARG A 2 -15.88 37.00 -3.23
N LYS A 3 -15.00 36.09 -2.83
CA LYS A 3 -14.59 34.75 -3.31
C LYS A 3 -13.75 34.23 -2.12
N ILE A 4 -14.13 33.12 -1.52
CA ILE A 4 -13.34 32.48 -0.46
C ILE A 4 -12.29 31.64 -1.18
N ILE A 5 -11.00 31.96 -1.01
CA ILE A 5 -9.92 31.11 -1.47
C ILE A 5 -8.90 31.04 -0.33
N PHE A 6 -9.16 30.12 0.60
CA PHE A 6 -8.18 29.58 1.52
C PHE A 6 -8.29 28.07 1.39
N SER A 7 -7.38 27.46 0.63
CA SER A 7 -7.12 26.02 0.71
C SER A 7 -5.66 25.86 0.32
N LEU A 8 -4.78 25.96 1.31
CA LEU A 8 -4.28 24.84 2.12
C LEU A 8 -3.31 24.00 1.28
N ALA A 9 -2.03 24.33 1.43
CA ALA A 9 -0.93 23.51 0.99
C ALA A 9 -1.02 22.15 1.71
N LEU A 10 -1.30 21.11 0.94
CA LEU A 10 -1.21 19.72 1.41
C LEU A 10 0.04 19.15 0.75
N ILE A 11 1.21 19.49 1.32
CA ILE A 11 2.42 18.72 1.11
C ILE A 11 2.26 17.52 2.06
N ALA A 12 1.72 16.43 1.53
CA ALA A 12 1.71 15.15 2.22
C ALA A 12 3.17 14.68 2.30
N SER A 13 3.81 14.98 3.41
CA SER A 13 5.03 14.30 3.82
C SER A 13 4.69 12.82 3.97
N VAL A 14 5.31 12.01 3.12
CA VAL A 14 5.25 10.55 3.19
C VAL A 14 5.96 10.15 4.48
N SER A 15 5.16 9.98 5.54
CA SER A 15 5.61 9.52 6.84
C SER A 15 5.73 8.00 6.75
N PHE A 16 6.96 7.51 6.63
CA PHE A 16 7.30 6.11 6.76
C PHE A 16 6.85 5.57 8.13
N VAL A 17 6.12 4.44 8.08
CA VAL A 17 5.98 3.37 9.07
C VAL A 17 5.49 3.79 10.47
N GLY A 18 4.22 3.50 10.72
CA GLY A 18 3.64 3.46 12.06
C GLY A 18 2.16 3.12 12.02
N CYS A 19 1.84 1.84 11.84
CA CYS A 19 0.50 1.31 12.10
C CYS A 19 0.08 1.68 13.54
N SER A 20 -0.96 2.50 13.68
CA SER A 20 -1.79 2.56 14.88
C SER A 20 -3.07 3.29 14.54
N SER A 21 -4.18 2.57 14.67
CA SER A 21 -5.56 3.06 14.62
C SER A 21 -5.71 4.49 15.13
N ASP A 22 -6.29 5.36 14.31
CA ASP A 22 -7.32 6.33 14.69
C ASP A 22 -7.80 7.14 13.47
N ASP A 23 -9.06 6.93 13.08
CA ASP A 23 -9.94 7.86 12.37
C ASP A 23 -9.37 8.75 11.23
N GLY A 24 -9.07 8.12 10.10
CA GLY A 24 -9.01 8.82 8.81
C GLY A 24 -8.67 7.87 7.68
N GLU A 25 -9.64 7.56 6.80
CA GLU A 25 -9.49 6.74 5.58
C GLU A 25 -8.30 5.76 5.66
N GLU A 26 -8.33 4.86 6.65
CA GLU A 26 -7.19 4.03 7.03
C GLU A 26 -6.91 3.06 5.88
N LEU A 27 -5.89 3.37 5.07
CA LEU A 27 -5.42 2.48 4.02
C LEU A 27 -4.84 1.23 4.71
N ASP A 28 -5.51 0.09 4.53
CA ASP A 28 -5.09 -1.20 5.08
C ASP A 28 -3.64 -1.47 4.65
N THR A 29 -2.74 -1.57 5.63
CA THR A 29 -1.29 -1.74 5.39
C THR A 29 -0.82 -3.05 6.00
N ARG A 30 -0.09 -3.86 5.23
CA ARG A 30 0.48 -5.15 5.64
C ARG A 30 1.96 -5.17 5.32
N SER A 31 2.76 -5.84 6.15
CA SER A 31 4.18 -6.04 5.89
C SER A 31 4.58 -7.47 6.19
N CYS A 32 5.51 -8.01 5.39
CA CYS A 32 6.09 -9.33 5.59
C CYS A 32 7.46 -9.43 4.92
N ASP A 33 8.25 -10.40 5.33
CA ASP A 33 9.54 -10.69 4.69
C ASP A 33 9.34 -11.74 3.59
N LEU A 34 9.48 -11.35 2.32
CA LEU A 34 9.51 -12.32 1.22
C LEU A 34 10.71 -13.25 1.42
N LEU A 35 10.41 -14.55 1.47
CA LEU A 35 11.39 -15.61 1.71
C LEU A 35 12.23 -15.41 2.99
N GLY A 36 11.75 -14.60 3.94
CA GLY A 36 12.46 -14.25 5.17
C GLY A 36 13.70 -13.37 4.98
N LEU A 37 13.90 -12.79 3.79
CA LEU A 37 15.10 -12.00 3.46
C LEU A 37 14.78 -10.56 3.05
N VAL A 38 13.67 -10.33 2.34
CA VAL A 38 13.38 -9.03 1.73
C VAL A 38 12.11 -8.45 2.35
N PRO A 39 12.19 -7.32 3.08
CA PRO A 39 11.01 -6.71 3.64
C PRO A 39 10.14 -6.15 2.52
N ALA A 40 8.86 -6.52 2.55
CA ALA A 40 7.84 -5.97 1.69
C ALA A 40 6.72 -5.32 2.49
N THR A 41 6.15 -4.28 1.90
CA THR A 41 4.99 -3.56 2.42
C THR A 41 3.92 -3.50 1.34
N PHE A 42 2.69 -3.79 1.72
CA PHE A 42 1.50 -3.79 0.88
C PHE A 42 0.55 -2.76 1.46
N VAL A 43 -0.02 -1.91 0.62
CA VAL A 43 -0.96 -0.86 1.00
C VAL A 43 -2.18 -0.95 0.09
N ASP A 44 -3.37 -1.13 0.66
CA ASP A 44 -4.62 -1.00 -0.07
C ASP A 44 -4.87 0.47 -0.42
N ASN A 45 -5.10 0.78 -1.70
CA ASN A 45 -5.40 2.15 -2.13
C ASN A 45 -6.91 2.47 -2.02
N GLY A 46 -7.75 1.48 -1.71
CA GLY A 46 -9.21 1.64 -1.56
C GLY A 46 -9.97 1.81 -2.88
N ASP A 47 -9.28 1.70 -4.02
CA ASP A 47 -9.83 1.84 -5.37
C ASP A 47 -9.83 0.51 -6.16
N GLY A 48 -9.52 -0.61 -5.49
CA GLY A 48 -9.34 -1.91 -6.11
C GLY A 48 -7.90 -2.20 -6.54
N THR A 49 -6.95 -1.31 -6.21
CA THR A 49 -5.52 -1.51 -6.44
C THR A 49 -4.75 -1.54 -5.12
N ALA A 50 -3.58 -2.18 -5.13
CA ALA A 50 -2.67 -2.23 -3.99
C ALA A 50 -1.25 -1.80 -4.39
N THR A 51 -0.66 -0.92 -3.58
CA THR A 51 0.74 -0.52 -3.73
C THR A 51 1.63 -1.52 -3.00
N VAL A 52 2.61 -2.08 -3.68
CA VAL A 52 3.58 -3.03 -3.14
C VAL A 52 4.97 -2.41 -3.18
N THR A 53 5.62 -2.31 -2.02
CA THR A 53 6.98 -1.81 -1.86
C THR A 53 7.90 -2.95 -1.46
N ILE A 54 8.91 -3.26 -2.27
CA ILE A 54 9.93 -4.29 -2.01
C ILE A 54 11.30 -3.65 -2.21
N ASP A 55 12.20 -3.79 -1.23
CA ASP A 55 13.56 -3.22 -1.27
C ASP A 55 13.63 -1.71 -1.60
N GLY A 56 12.55 -0.98 -1.31
CA GLY A 56 12.42 0.46 -1.60
C GLY A 56 11.90 0.80 -3.00
N GLU A 57 11.63 -0.19 -3.84
CA GLU A 57 10.91 -0.03 -5.11
C GLU A 57 9.42 -0.24 -4.88
N SER A 58 8.58 0.66 -5.42
CA SER A 58 7.12 0.60 -5.27
C SER A 58 6.44 0.44 -6.62
N GLU A 59 5.54 -0.53 -6.70
CA GLU A 59 4.72 -0.85 -7.88
C GLU A 59 3.24 -0.91 -7.48
N ASN A 60 2.33 -0.54 -8.38
CA ASN A 60 0.88 -0.64 -8.14
C ASN A 60 0.31 -1.85 -8.88
N PHE A 61 -0.46 -2.65 -8.17
CA PHE A 61 -1.08 -3.87 -8.68
C PHE A 61 -2.60 -3.75 -8.66
N ASP A 62 -3.25 -4.12 -9.75
CA ASP A 62 -4.70 -4.29 -9.78
C ASP A 62 -5.05 -5.60 -9.05
N LEU A 63 -5.99 -5.54 -8.10
CA LEU A 63 -6.40 -6.72 -7.35
C LEU A 63 -7.31 -7.64 -8.17
N GLU A 64 -7.80 -7.19 -9.33
CA GLU A 64 -8.72 -7.89 -10.24
C GLU A 64 -9.98 -8.41 -9.53
N GLY A 65 -10.41 -7.72 -8.47
CA GLY A 65 -11.53 -8.11 -7.62
C GLY A 65 -11.19 -9.08 -6.48
N THR A 66 -9.89 -9.36 -6.27
CA THR A 66 -9.38 -10.05 -5.08
C THR A 66 -9.39 -9.14 -3.86
N ASP A 67 -9.64 -9.70 -2.68
CA ASP A 67 -9.53 -8.96 -1.42
C ASP A 67 -8.06 -8.65 -1.07
N PHE A 68 -7.78 -7.45 -0.58
CA PHE A 68 -6.42 -6.99 -0.24
C PHE A 68 -5.70 -7.94 0.74
N ASN A 69 -6.38 -8.42 1.78
CA ASN A 69 -5.76 -9.33 2.74
C ASN A 69 -5.42 -10.66 2.07
N THR A 70 -6.31 -11.17 1.21
CA THR A 70 -6.04 -12.39 0.45
C THR A 70 -4.83 -12.23 -0.47
N PHE A 71 -4.75 -11.10 -1.19
CA PHE A 71 -3.60 -10.77 -2.04
C PHE A 71 -2.29 -10.70 -1.24
N ALA A 72 -2.29 -9.93 -0.14
CA ALA A 72 -1.12 -9.79 0.71
C ALA A 72 -0.70 -11.13 1.34
N ASP A 73 -1.65 -11.94 1.84
CA ASP A 73 -1.35 -13.25 2.42
C ASP A 73 -0.77 -14.23 1.39
N GLN A 74 -1.26 -14.24 0.14
CA GLN A 74 -0.71 -15.10 -0.91
C GLN A 74 0.74 -14.75 -1.23
N ILE A 75 1.08 -13.46 -1.29
CA ILE A 75 2.46 -13.01 -1.55
C ILE A 75 3.34 -13.28 -0.33
N CYS A 76 2.86 -12.96 0.87
CA CYS A 76 3.60 -13.21 2.11
C CYS A 76 3.82 -14.69 2.41
N SER A 77 2.91 -15.56 1.96
CA SER A 77 3.06 -17.01 2.07
C SER A 77 3.97 -17.60 0.99
N GLY A 78 4.37 -16.80 -0.01
CA GLY A 78 5.10 -17.26 -1.19
C GLY A 78 4.27 -18.17 -2.11
N ASP A 79 2.94 -18.09 -2.02
CA ASP A 79 2.00 -18.84 -2.86
C ASP A 79 1.78 -18.13 -4.21
N LEU A 80 1.90 -16.79 -4.22
CA LEU A 80 1.89 -15.97 -5.44
C LEU A 80 3.31 -15.60 -5.85
N GLU A 81 3.75 -16.10 -7.00
CA GLU A 81 4.93 -15.58 -7.69
C GLU A 81 4.53 -14.29 -8.40
N LEU A 82 4.84 -13.14 -7.80
CA LEU A 82 4.79 -11.87 -8.53
C LEU A 82 5.95 -11.85 -9.52
N ASP A 83 5.63 -11.91 -10.81
CA ASP A 83 6.60 -11.71 -11.89
C ASP A 83 6.99 -10.22 -11.91
N PHE A 84 7.95 -9.84 -11.07
CA PHE A 84 8.51 -8.49 -11.04
C PHE A 84 9.39 -8.19 -12.28
N GLY A 85 9.36 -9.03 -13.31
CA GLY A 85 10.07 -8.80 -14.57
C GLY A 85 11.60 -8.62 -14.44
N LEU A 86 12.21 -9.19 -13.40
CA LEU A 86 13.66 -9.19 -13.15
C LEU A 86 14.36 -10.41 -13.74
#